data_AF-A0A5C6MB78-F1
#
_entry.id   AF-A0A5C6MB78-F1
#
_cell.length_a   1.000
_cell.length_b   1.000
_cell.length_c   1.000
_cell.angle_alpha   90.00
_cell.angle_beta   90.00
_cell.angle_gamma   90.00
#
_symmetry.space_group_name_H-M   'P 1'
#
loop_
_entity.id
_entity.type
_entity.pdbx_description
1 polymer ?
#
loop_
_entity_poly.entity_id
_entity_poly.type
_entity_poly.pdbx_seq_one_letter_code
_entity_poly.pdbx_strand_id
1 'polypeptide(L)'
;MRLLCQHIAQRANREDGEVGKFWQARYRAVRLLDEIAILSCAAYVDLNPIRAAMAQSIDASDFTSAQKRLLDLTMATQNLTQPESAAADGPPVTTPRALTKNYRSDEALRSSQHLASVELNERNGLPGPNANRDGVRCSNKGFLSMSTTEYLSLLEWTARQRRVAKVGRTPKQIRRLFKRLEISADAWNELVRNFGRLFSLVAGKPAVIDSHRSRAGGHRYRARPAARDLLARV
;
A
#
# COMPACT_ATOMS: atom_id res chain seq x y z
N MET A 1 -1.43 -17.25 8.55
CA MET A 1 -0.34 -17.01 7.58
C MET A 1 0.17 -18.31 6.96
N ARG A 2 0.63 -19.30 7.74
CA ARG A 2 1.08 -20.61 7.22
C ARG A 2 0.14 -21.23 6.18
N LEU A 3 -1.16 -21.33 6.48
CA LEU A 3 -2.14 -21.90 5.54
C LEU A 3 -2.30 -21.07 4.26
N LEU A 4 -2.24 -19.74 4.36
CA LEU A 4 -2.31 -18.83 3.20
C LEU A 4 -1.10 -19.02 2.26
N CYS A 5 0.09 -19.13 2.84
CA CYS A 5 1.33 -19.27 2.08
C CYS A 5 1.58 -20.68 1.54
N GLN A 6 0.93 -21.70 2.12
CA GLN A 6 1.14 -23.10 1.75
C GLN A 6 0.77 -23.39 0.29
N HIS A 7 -0.36 -22.87 -0.19
CA HIS A 7 -0.80 -23.14 -1.55
C HIS A 7 0.16 -22.54 -2.59
N ILE A 8 0.62 -21.31 -2.33
CA ILE A 8 1.62 -20.63 -3.17
C ILE A 8 2.94 -21.41 -3.17
N ALA A 9 3.42 -21.85 -2.00
CA ALA A 9 4.64 -22.65 -1.89
C ALA A 9 4.56 -23.96 -2.66
N GLN A 10 3.46 -24.69 -2.53
CA GLN A 10 3.26 -25.97 -3.22
C GLN A 10 3.20 -25.80 -4.74
N ARG A 11 2.63 -24.69 -5.22
CA ARG A 11 2.57 -24.38 -6.64
C ARG A 11 3.95 -24.00 -7.19
N ALA A 12 4.66 -23.09 -6.52
CA ALA A 12 5.99 -22.65 -6.94
C ALA A 12 6.99 -23.82 -6.97
N ASN A 13 7.03 -24.63 -5.90
CA ASN A 13 7.87 -25.84 -5.88
C ASN A 13 7.57 -26.80 -7.05
N ARG A 14 6.28 -26.97 -7.41
CA ARG A 14 5.90 -27.82 -8.54
C ARG A 14 6.35 -27.23 -9.88
N GLU A 15 6.23 -25.91 -10.04
CA GLU A 15 6.67 -25.19 -11.24
C GLU A 15 8.20 -25.28 -11.42
N ASP A 16 8.96 -25.20 -10.31
CA ASP A 16 10.42 -25.26 -10.31
C ASP A 16 11.00 -26.71 -10.24
N GLY A 17 10.16 -27.73 -10.06
CA GLY A 17 10.60 -29.11 -9.87
C GLY A 17 11.29 -29.39 -8.52
N GLU A 18 11.15 -28.47 -7.57
CA GLU A 18 11.80 -28.49 -6.26
C GLU A 18 10.96 -29.21 -5.19
N VAL A 19 11.62 -29.74 -4.17
CA VAL A 19 10.98 -30.35 -3.00
C VAL A 19 11.44 -29.69 -1.70
N GLY A 20 10.55 -29.57 -0.72
CA GLY A 20 10.87 -29.05 0.61
C GLY A 20 10.26 -27.69 0.93
N LYS A 21 10.95 -26.90 1.76
CA LYS A 21 10.41 -25.66 2.34
C LYS A 21 10.68 -24.47 1.42
N PHE A 22 9.62 -23.89 0.85
CA PHE A 22 9.71 -22.67 0.05
C PHE A 22 9.89 -21.41 0.93
N TRP A 23 9.13 -21.29 2.03
CA TRP A 23 9.17 -20.13 2.93
C TRP A 23 10.00 -20.39 4.20
N GLN A 24 10.55 -19.32 4.78
CA GLN A 24 11.11 -19.38 6.14
C GLN A 24 10.02 -19.72 7.17
N ALA A 25 10.41 -20.35 8.28
CA ALA A 25 9.46 -20.85 9.28
C ALA A 25 8.71 -19.75 10.06
N ARG A 26 9.23 -18.51 10.11
CA ARG A 26 8.72 -17.44 10.97
C ARG A 26 7.98 -16.38 10.17
N TYR A 27 6.68 -16.26 10.41
CA TYR A 27 5.87 -15.16 9.90
C TYR A 27 5.81 -14.03 10.93
N ARG A 28 5.75 -12.79 10.47
CA ARG A 28 5.57 -11.61 11.32
C ARG A 28 4.23 -10.97 11.00
N ALA A 29 3.54 -10.52 12.04
CA ALA A 29 2.36 -9.69 11.94
C ALA A 29 2.58 -8.48 12.84
N VAL A 30 2.50 -7.29 12.25
CA VAL A 30 2.64 -6.02 12.97
C VAL A 30 1.26 -5.39 13.06
N ARG A 31 0.80 -5.09 14.26
CA ARG A 31 -0.45 -4.33 14.45
C ARG A 31 -0.17 -2.84 14.22
N LEU A 32 -0.89 -2.22 13.30
CA LEU A 32 -0.82 -0.78 13.03
C LEU A 32 -1.89 -0.09 13.88
N LEU A 33 -1.48 0.83 14.76
CA LEU A 33 -2.39 1.42 15.76
C LEU A 33 -2.91 2.80 15.41
N ASP A 34 -2.22 3.54 14.57
CA ASP A 34 -2.57 4.90 14.19
C ASP A 34 -2.31 5.15 12.70
N GLU A 35 -2.71 6.33 12.24
CA GLU A 35 -2.58 6.72 10.84
C GLU A 35 -1.11 6.77 10.39
N ILE A 36 -0.17 7.22 11.24
CA ILE A 36 1.26 7.22 10.91
C ILE A 36 1.75 5.80 10.64
N ALA A 37 1.37 4.84 11.48
CA ALA A 37 1.74 3.44 11.29
C ALA A 37 1.17 2.89 9.98
N ILE A 38 -0.08 3.20 9.65
CA ILE A 38 -0.72 2.77 8.41
C ILE A 38 0.00 3.38 7.20
N LEU A 39 0.16 4.70 7.18
CA LEU A 39 0.77 5.44 6.08
C LEU A 39 2.23 5.04 5.83
N SER A 40 3.02 4.97 6.90
CA SER A 40 4.44 4.57 6.80
C SER A 40 4.63 3.11 6.45
N CYS A 41 3.75 2.20 6.90
CA CYS A 41 3.78 0.80 6.50
C CYS A 41 3.46 0.66 5.00
N ALA A 42 2.42 1.34 4.51
CA ALA A 42 2.05 1.32 3.10
C ALA A 42 3.21 1.84 2.23
N ALA A 43 3.78 3.00 2.59
CA ALA A 43 4.94 3.56 1.91
C ALA A 43 6.18 2.65 1.98
N TYR A 44 6.44 2.01 3.13
CA TYR A 44 7.54 1.06 3.29
C TYR A 44 7.43 -0.13 2.34
N VAL A 45 6.21 -0.63 2.10
CA VAL A 45 5.95 -1.73 1.18
C VAL A 45 6.07 -1.27 -0.27
N ASP A 46 5.37 -0.20 -0.65
CA ASP A 46 5.32 0.27 -2.04
C ASP A 46 6.68 0.78 -2.54
N LEU A 47 7.51 1.34 -1.66
CA LEU A 47 8.87 1.78 -2.01
C LEU A 47 9.92 0.68 -1.88
N ASN A 48 9.53 -0.59 -1.68
CA ASN A 48 10.49 -1.68 -1.50
C ASN A 48 11.39 -1.92 -2.73
N PRO A 49 10.89 -1.97 -3.98
CA PRO A 49 11.77 -2.14 -5.15
C PRO A 49 12.79 -1.00 -5.31
N ILE A 50 12.36 0.24 -5.08
CA ILE A 50 13.26 1.40 -5.04
C ILE A 50 14.25 1.26 -3.87
N ARG A 51 13.83 0.68 -2.75
CA ARG A 51 14.71 0.40 -1.60
C ARG A 51 15.75 -0.66 -1.85
N ALA A 52 15.39 -1.70 -2.59
CA ALA A 52 16.29 -2.74 -3.02
C ALA A 52 17.15 -2.31 -4.23
N ALA A 53 17.06 -1.07 -4.70
CA ALA A 53 17.71 -0.57 -5.91
C ALA A 53 17.34 -1.36 -7.18
N MET A 54 16.19 -2.05 -7.18
CA MET A 54 15.65 -2.77 -8.33
C MET A 54 14.83 -1.87 -9.26
N ALA A 55 14.36 -0.74 -8.74
CA ALA A 55 13.57 0.23 -9.49
C ALA A 55 14.06 1.65 -9.20
N GLN A 56 13.85 2.52 -10.17
CA GLN A 56 14.23 3.92 -10.10
C GLN A 56 13.05 4.81 -9.67
N SER A 57 11.87 4.50 -10.13
CA SER A 57 10.67 5.30 -9.94
C SER A 57 9.47 4.40 -9.67
N ILE A 58 8.32 5.00 -9.34
CA ILE A 58 7.10 4.24 -9.01
C ILE A 58 6.57 3.51 -10.24
N ASP A 59 6.60 4.14 -11.40
CA ASP A 59 6.22 3.55 -12.69
C ASP A 59 7.09 2.33 -13.05
N ALA A 60 8.39 2.37 -12.73
CA ALA A 60 9.32 1.26 -12.94
C ALA A 60 9.35 0.25 -11.78
N SER A 61 8.50 0.41 -10.75
CA SER A 61 8.46 -0.49 -9.59
C SER A 61 7.46 -1.62 -9.80
N ASP A 62 7.88 -2.62 -10.57
CA ASP A 62 7.02 -3.74 -10.96
C ASP A 62 6.40 -4.47 -9.77
N PHE A 63 5.15 -4.90 -9.97
CA PHE A 63 4.36 -5.68 -9.02
C PHE A 63 4.07 -4.95 -7.68
N THR A 64 4.15 -3.62 -7.65
CA THR A 64 3.77 -2.82 -6.48
C THR A 64 2.34 -2.30 -6.55
N SER A 65 1.74 -2.04 -5.39
CA SER A 65 0.40 -1.47 -5.34
C SER A 65 0.38 0.00 -5.78
N ALA A 66 1.49 0.73 -5.54
CA ALA A 66 1.69 2.09 -6.05
C ALA A 66 1.77 2.15 -7.58
N GLN A 67 2.53 1.26 -8.24
CA GLN A 67 2.60 1.21 -9.71
C GLN A 67 1.22 0.98 -10.32
N LYS A 68 0.48 -0.03 -9.84
CA LYS A 68 -0.87 -0.32 -10.36
C LYS A 68 -1.83 0.87 -10.22
N ARG A 69 -1.81 1.55 -9.07
CA ARG A 69 -2.62 2.76 -8.85
C ARG A 69 -2.23 3.91 -9.78
N LEU A 70 -0.93 4.08 -10.05
CA LEU A 70 -0.43 5.08 -10.98
C LEU A 70 -0.91 4.81 -12.41
N LEU A 71 -0.80 3.56 -12.87
CA LEU A 71 -1.27 3.15 -14.19
C LEU A 71 -2.78 3.39 -14.37
N ASP A 72 -3.59 2.99 -13.40
CA ASP A 72 -5.05 3.22 -13.44
C ASP A 72 -5.40 4.71 -13.52
N LEU A 73 -4.68 5.59 -12.80
CA LEU A 73 -4.87 7.04 -12.89
C LEU A 73 -4.46 7.63 -14.24
N THR A 74 -3.36 7.13 -14.82
CA THR A 74 -2.91 7.54 -16.17
C THR A 74 -3.94 7.14 -17.22
N MET A 75 -4.43 5.91 -17.17
CA MET A 75 -5.49 5.41 -18.07
C MET A 75 -6.79 6.20 -17.92
N ALA A 76 -7.22 6.48 -16.69
CA ALA A 76 -8.43 7.28 -16.45
C ALA A 76 -8.30 8.71 -17.03
N THR A 77 -7.12 9.31 -16.93
CA THR A 77 -6.85 10.64 -17.49
C THR A 77 -6.86 10.62 -19.02
N GLN A 78 -6.29 9.59 -19.65
CA GLN A 78 -6.31 9.42 -21.11
C GLN A 78 -7.74 9.26 -21.65
N ASN A 79 -8.58 8.50 -20.97
CA ASN A 79 -9.99 8.31 -21.37
C ASN A 79 -10.81 9.59 -21.26
N LEU A 80 -10.51 10.47 -20.29
CA LEU A 80 -11.16 11.78 -20.16
C LEU A 80 -10.73 12.79 -21.24
N THR A 81 -9.61 12.54 -21.92
CA THR A 81 -9.02 13.47 -22.90
C THR A 81 -9.32 13.07 -24.36
N GLN A 82 -9.99 11.94 -24.59
CA GLN A 82 -10.48 11.57 -25.93
C GLN A 82 -11.76 12.36 -26.25
N PRO A 83 -11.80 13.16 -27.34
CA PRO A 83 -13.04 13.81 -27.77
C PRO A 83 -14.06 12.77 -28.25
N GLU A 84 -15.33 13.02 -27.92
CA GLU A 84 -16.56 12.28 -28.24
C GLU A 84 -16.89 12.19 -29.76
N SER A 85 -15.89 11.99 -30.63
CA SER A 85 -16.11 11.91 -32.08
C SER A 85 -15.57 10.62 -32.68
N ALA A 86 -16.29 9.52 -32.44
CA ALA A 86 -16.42 8.39 -33.36
C ALA A 86 -17.57 7.49 -32.92
N ALA A 87 -18.81 7.98 -33.09
CA ALA A 87 -19.95 7.08 -33.22
C ALA A 87 -19.76 6.27 -34.52
N ALA A 88 -19.13 5.11 -34.42
CA ALA A 88 -19.12 4.12 -35.47
C ALA A 88 -20.32 3.19 -35.24
N ASP A 89 -21.36 3.38 -36.05
CA ASP A 89 -22.45 2.44 -36.24
C ASP A 89 -21.87 1.07 -36.64
N GLY A 90 -21.99 0.10 -35.73
CA GLY A 90 -21.72 -1.31 -35.99
C GLY A 90 -22.74 -2.16 -35.25
N PRO A 91 -23.30 -3.21 -35.88
CA PRO A 91 -24.37 -4.00 -35.27
C PRO A 91 -23.88 -4.76 -34.03
N PRO A 92 -24.76 -5.07 -33.07
CA PRO A 92 -24.37 -5.70 -31.82
C PRO A 92 -23.93 -7.14 -32.09
N VAL A 93 -22.62 -7.38 -32.04
CA VAL A 93 -22.09 -8.74 -32.01
C VAL A 93 -22.36 -9.31 -30.62
N THR A 94 -23.39 -10.14 -30.54
CA THR A 94 -23.71 -10.96 -29.37
C THR A 94 -22.59 -11.99 -29.17
N THR A 95 -21.61 -11.70 -28.31
CA THR A 95 -20.65 -12.72 -27.89
C THR A 95 -21.31 -13.68 -26.88
N PRO A 96 -21.31 -15.00 -27.13
CA PRO A 96 -21.90 -15.95 -26.22
C PRO A 96 -21.11 -16.05 -24.90
N ARG A 97 -21.86 -16.09 -23.81
CA ARG A 97 -21.43 -16.35 -22.43
C ARG A 97 -20.86 -17.76 -22.33
N ALA A 98 -19.59 -17.94 -22.68
CA ALA A 98 -18.86 -19.19 -22.49
C ALA A 98 -18.01 -19.13 -21.22
N LEU A 99 -18.31 -20.05 -20.30
CA LEU A 99 -17.50 -20.39 -19.14
C LEU A 99 -16.05 -20.68 -19.56
N THR A 100 -15.13 -19.77 -19.27
CA THR A 100 -13.69 -20.05 -19.29
C THR A 100 -13.08 -19.60 -17.97
N LYS A 101 -13.12 -20.50 -16.99
CA LYS A 101 -12.09 -20.55 -15.95
C LYS A 101 -10.80 -20.88 -16.67
N ASN A 102 -9.96 -19.89 -17.02
CA ASN A 102 -8.51 -20.02 -17.21
C ASN A 102 -7.91 -18.65 -17.54
N TYR A 103 -6.92 -18.24 -16.73
CA TYR A 103 -6.11 -17.02 -16.83
C TYR A 103 -6.90 -15.70 -16.92
N ARG A 104 -6.90 -14.96 -15.80
CA ARG A 104 -7.19 -13.52 -15.82
C ARG A 104 -6.32 -12.90 -16.92
N SER A 105 -6.94 -12.19 -17.86
CA SER A 105 -6.22 -11.44 -18.89
C SER A 105 -5.11 -10.58 -18.26
N ASP A 106 -4.01 -10.34 -18.97
CA ASP A 106 -2.91 -9.47 -18.52
C ASP A 106 -3.42 -8.12 -17.98
N GLU A 107 -4.50 -7.62 -18.57
CA GLU A 107 -5.21 -6.41 -18.18
C GLU A 107 -5.85 -6.50 -16.77
N ALA A 108 -6.46 -7.63 -16.43
CA ALA A 108 -6.98 -7.89 -15.10
C ALA A 108 -5.88 -8.06 -14.04
N LEU A 109 -4.67 -8.45 -14.44
CA LEU A 109 -3.50 -8.49 -13.55
C LEU A 109 -2.93 -7.09 -13.28
N ARG A 110 -3.04 -6.18 -14.26
CA ARG A 110 -2.57 -4.79 -14.19
C ARG A 110 -3.50 -3.86 -13.41
N SER A 111 -4.81 -4.10 -13.44
CA SER A 111 -5.79 -3.26 -12.74
C SER A 111 -5.60 -3.23 -11.21
N SER A 112 -5.82 -2.07 -10.59
CA SER A 112 -5.80 -1.88 -9.13
C SER A 112 -7.10 -2.29 -8.42
N GLN A 113 -8.12 -2.80 -9.12
CA GLN A 113 -9.44 -3.12 -8.56
C GLN A 113 -9.42 -4.08 -7.35
N HIS A 114 -8.45 -4.99 -7.32
CA HIS A 114 -8.28 -5.96 -6.22
C HIS A 114 -7.60 -5.35 -4.98
N LEU A 115 -7.04 -4.14 -5.10
CA LEU A 115 -6.42 -3.43 -4.00
C LEU A 115 -7.49 -2.71 -3.17
N ALA A 116 -7.21 -2.52 -1.88
CA ALA A 116 -8.00 -1.60 -1.08
C ALA A 116 -7.83 -0.17 -1.60
N SER A 117 -8.92 0.59 -1.60
CA SER A 117 -8.89 2.04 -1.88
C SER A 117 -7.90 2.71 -0.92
N VAL A 118 -7.19 3.74 -1.39
CA VAL A 118 -6.38 4.56 -0.47
C VAL A 118 -7.31 5.43 0.36
N GLU A 119 -8.19 6.15 -0.32
CA GLU A 119 -9.05 7.16 0.27
C GLU A 119 -10.13 6.55 1.17
N LEU A 120 -10.02 6.85 2.46
CA LEU A 120 -11.03 6.60 3.45
C LEU A 120 -11.94 7.84 3.52
N ASN A 121 -13.14 7.72 2.97
CA ASN A 121 -14.14 8.78 3.06
C ASN A 121 -14.80 8.78 4.44
N GLU A 122 -14.23 9.51 5.39
CA GLU A 122 -14.75 9.63 6.76
C GLU A 122 -15.93 10.61 6.87
N ARG A 123 -16.05 11.56 5.93
CA ARG A 123 -17.09 12.60 5.97
C ARG A 123 -18.46 12.08 5.57
N ASN A 124 -18.51 11.31 4.49
CA ASN A 124 -19.76 10.84 3.88
C ASN A 124 -19.92 9.31 4.01
N GLY A 125 -18.91 8.62 4.51
CA GLY A 125 -18.93 7.17 4.65
C GLY A 125 -19.72 6.71 5.86
N LEU A 126 -20.57 5.70 5.67
CA LEU A 126 -21.24 5.04 6.78
C LEU A 126 -20.22 4.33 7.69
N PRO A 127 -20.29 4.53 9.02
CA PRO A 127 -19.58 3.68 9.98
C PRO A 127 -19.97 2.20 9.79
N GLY A 128 -19.06 1.28 10.14
CA GLY A 128 -19.30 -0.18 10.04
C GLY A 128 -18.61 -0.87 8.85
N PRO A 129 -18.87 -2.15 8.59
CA PRO A 129 -18.24 -2.89 7.50
C PRO A 129 -18.78 -2.46 6.13
N ASN A 130 -17.92 -2.42 5.11
CA ASN A 130 -18.33 -2.26 3.70
C ASN A 130 -17.61 -3.32 2.87
N ALA A 131 -18.15 -4.55 2.87
CA ALA A 131 -17.60 -5.66 2.11
C ALA A 131 -17.83 -5.45 0.61
N ASN A 132 -16.85 -5.80 -0.22
CA ASN A 132 -17.04 -5.79 -1.67
C ASN A 132 -17.87 -7.00 -2.10
N ARG A 133 -18.87 -6.79 -2.94
CA ARG A 133 -19.80 -7.84 -3.41
C ARG A 133 -19.31 -8.58 -4.65
N ASP A 134 -18.38 -7.98 -5.39
CA ASP A 134 -17.86 -8.51 -6.66
C ASP A 134 -16.74 -9.53 -6.46
N GLY A 135 -16.33 -9.77 -5.21
CA GLY A 135 -15.30 -10.75 -4.86
C GLY A 135 -13.88 -10.35 -5.26
N VAL A 136 -13.65 -9.09 -5.64
CA VAL A 136 -12.32 -8.62 -6.07
C VAL A 136 -11.43 -8.21 -4.91
N ARG A 137 -12.01 -7.82 -3.76
CA ARG A 137 -11.31 -7.39 -2.54
C ARG A 137 -12.13 -7.66 -1.29
N CYS A 138 -11.53 -7.56 -0.10
CA CYS A 138 -12.24 -7.80 1.16
C CYS A 138 -13.15 -6.65 1.58
N SER A 139 -12.79 -5.40 1.28
CA SER A 139 -13.59 -4.22 1.65
C SER A 139 -13.45 -3.11 0.61
N ASN A 140 -14.53 -2.35 0.43
CA ASN A 140 -14.56 -1.09 -0.33
C ASN A 140 -14.08 0.11 0.51
N LYS A 141 -13.80 -0.08 1.81
CA LYS A 141 -13.27 1.01 2.63
C LYS A 141 -11.83 1.31 2.23
N GLY A 142 -11.50 2.60 2.23
CA GLY A 142 -10.10 3.02 2.17
C GLY A 142 -9.37 2.81 3.50
N PHE A 143 -8.10 3.19 3.54
CA PHE A 143 -7.26 3.03 4.73
C PHE A 143 -6.52 4.30 5.16
N LEU A 144 -6.62 5.40 4.40
CA LEU A 144 -5.99 6.69 4.71
C LEU A 144 -6.94 7.86 4.46
N SER A 145 -6.88 8.88 5.32
CA SER A 145 -7.65 10.12 5.17
C SER A 145 -6.97 11.07 4.16
N MET A 146 -6.67 10.55 2.96
CA MET A 146 -6.07 11.27 1.84
C MET A 146 -6.42 10.61 0.50
N SER A 147 -6.41 11.37 -0.59
CA SER A 147 -6.71 10.79 -1.91
C SER A 147 -5.54 9.94 -2.46
N THR A 148 -5.84 9.07 -3.43
CA THR A 148 -4.81 8.27 -4.12
C THR A 148 -3.71 9.14 -4.74
N THR A 149 -4.07 10.30 -5.31
CA THR A 149 -3.12 11.24 -5.90
C THR A 149 -2.21 11.87 -4.84
N GLU A 150 -2.75 12.20 -3.67
CA GLU A 150 -1.96 12.74 -2.56
C GLU A 150 -0.97 11.69 -2.03
N TYR A 151 -1.42 10.44 -1.92
CA TYR A 151 -0.59 9.32 -1.50
C TYR A 151 0.56 9.06 -2.48
N LEU A 152 0.29 8.98 -3.79
CA LEU A 152 1.33 8.80 -4.80
C LEU A 152 2.31 9.98 -4.82
N SER A 153 1.82 11.22 -4.67
CA SER A 153 2.67 12.42 -4.56
C SER A 153 3.63 12.34 -3.36
N LEU A 154 3.15 11.83 -2.22
CA LEU A 154 3.98 11.58 -1.04
C LEU A 154 5.05 10.50 -1.32
N LEU A 155 4.67 9.40 -1.98
CA LEU A 155 5.61 8.33 -2.33
C LEU A 155 6.69 8.82 -3.27
N GLU A 156 6.35 9.59 -4.31
CA GLU A 156 7.32 10.15 -5.25
C GLU A 156 8.29 11.12 -4.57
N TRP A 157 7.76 11.99 -3.70
CA TRP A 157 8.60 12.89 -2.93
C TRP A 157 9.54 12.10 -2.01
N THR A 158 9.03 11.06 -1.33
CA THR A 158 9.82 10.20 -0.44
C THR A 158 10.89 9.42 -1.21
N ALA A 159 10.57 8.91 -2.41
CA ALA A 159 11.53 8.24 -3.27
C ALA A 159 12.66 9.18 -3.73
N ARG A 160 12.33 10.45 -4.04
CA ARG A 160 13.31 11.48 -4.43
C ARG A 160 14.29 11.83 -3.31
N GLN A 161 13.84 11.87 -2.06
CA GLN A 161 14.72 12.14 -0.91
C GLN A 161 15.86 11.11 -0.77
N ARG A 162 15.72 9.94 -1.39
CA ARG A 162 16.73 8.87 -1.33
C ARG A 162 17.81 8.96 -2.41
N ARG A 163 17.57 9.77 -3.44
CA ARG A 163 18.43 9.89 -4.64
C ARG A 163 19.32 11.12 -4.60
N VAL A 164 18.84 12.21 -4.01
CA VAL A 164 19.46 13.52 -4.10
C VAL A 164 20.10 13.88 -2.76
N ALA A 165 21.40 14.17 -2.75
CA ALA A 165 22.12 14.64 -1.56
C ALA A 165 21.59 16.00 -1.04
N LYS A 166 20.89 16.75 -1.89
CA LYS A 166 20.24 18.02 -1.58
C LYS A 166 18.73 17.81 -1.46
N VAL A 167 18.21 17.95 -0.24
CA VAL A 167 16.78 17.88 0.07
C VAL A 167 16.05 18.95 -0.75
N GLY A 168 15.28 18.52 -1.76
CA GLY A 168 14.41 19.42 -2.51
C GLY A 168 13.33 20.02 -1.60
N ARG A 169 12.87 21.24 -1.90
CA ARG A 169 11.83 21.93 -1.11
C ARG A 169 10.59 21.05 -0.97
N THR A 170 10.17 20.76 0.27
CA THR A 170 8.96 19.98 0.53
C THR A 170 7.71 20.69 -0.01
N PRO A 171 6.92 20.06 -0.89
CA PRO A 171 5.67 20.61 -1.40
C PRO A 171 4.71 21.03 -0.29
N LYS A 172 3.91 22.09 -0.53
CA LYS A 172 2.97 22.66 0.45
C LYS A 172 1.99 21.61 1.00
N GLN A 173 1.51 20.72 0.16
CA GLN A 173 0.59 19.64 0.53
C GLN A 173 1.24 18.64 1.49
N ILE A 174 2.45 18.19 1.20
CA ILE A 174 3.22 17.28 2.08
C ILE A 174 3.55 17.97 3.41
N ARG A 175 3.89 19.26 3.39
CA ARG A 175 4.08 20.04 4.64
C ARG A 175 2.81 20.07 5.49
N ARG A 176 1.63 20.25 4.87
CA ARG A 176 0.34 20.23 5.58
C ARG A 176 0.06 18.85 6.17
N LEU A 177 0.34 17.79 5.42
CA LEU A 177 0.21 16.42 5.89
C LEU A 177 1.11 16.16 7.10
N PHE A 178 2.39 16.52 7.03
CA PHE A 178 3.34 16.35 8.13
C PHE A 178 2.97 17.16 9.37
N LYS A 179 2.44 18.38 9.18
CA LYS A 179 1.89 19.17 10.29
C LYS A 179 0.68 18.47 10.94
N ARG A 180 -0.25 17.94 10.13
CA ARG A 180 -1.44 17.21 10.63
C ARG A 180 -1.06 15.93 11.37
N LEU A 181 -0.07 15.21 10.87
CA LEU A 181 0.42 13.99 11.49
C LEU A 181 1.35 14.27 12.68
N GLU A 182 1.81 15.50 12.87
CA GLU A 182 2.82 15.88 13.87
C GLU A 182 4.10 15.05 13.71
N ILE A 183 4.68 15.08 12.52
CA ILE A 183 5.94 14.39 12.20
C ILE A 183 6.82 15.29 11.35
N SER A 184 8.13 15.32 11.63
CA SER A 184 9.10 16.02 10.79
C SER A 184 9.41 15.25 9.52
N ALA A 185 9.87 15.94 8.47
CA ALA A 185 10.22 15.32 7.19
C ALA A 185 11.35 14.27 7.34
N ASP A 186 12.34 14.55 8.18
CA ASP A 186 13.45 13.64 8.46
C ASP A 186 12.98 12.42 9.24
N ALA A 187 12.13 12.62 10.23
CA ALA A 187 11.54 11.51 10.98
C ALA A 187 10.69 10.61 10.07
N TRP A 188 9.91 11.19 9.15
CA TRP A 188 9.15 10.45 8.15
C TRP A 188 10.06 9.61 7.23
N ASN A 189 11.11 10.21 6.67
CA ASN A 189 12.02 9.50 5.77
C ASN A 189 12.69 8.31 6.46
N GLU A 190 13.11 8.49 7.71
CA GLU A 190 13.70 7.42 8.51
C GLU A 190 12.69 6.33 8.87
N LEU A 191 11.46 6.73 9.19
CA LEU A 191 10.35 5.82 9.49
C LEU A 191 10.06 4.90 8.29
N VAL A 192 9.92 5.46 7.09
CA VAL A 192 9.67 4.72 5.85
C VAL A 192 10.89 3.90 5.42
N ARG A 193 12.10 4.32 5.75
CA ARG A 193 13.32 3.56 5.45
C ARG A 193 13.46 2.32 6.34
N ASN A 194 13.16 2.49 7.63
CA ASN A 194 13.51 1.51 8.67
C ASN A 194 12.30 0.93 9.41
N PHE A 195 11.09 1.01 8.84
CA PHE A 195 9.84 0.54 9.46
C PHE A 195 9.96 -0.85 10.11
N GLY A 196 10.46 -1.85 9.37
CA GLY A 196 10.61 -3.23 9.87
C GLY A 196 11.68 -3.42 10.95
N ARG A 197 12.57 -2.44 11.15
CA ARG A 197 13.56 -2.41 12.26
C ARG A 197 13.00 -1.65 13.46
N LEU A 198 12.25 -0.59 13.21
CA LEU A 198 11.62 0.27 14.23
C LEU A 198 10.43 -0.42 14.91
N PHE A 199 9.67 -1.22 14.17
CA PHE A 199 8.47 -1.90 14.68
C PHE A 199 8.54 -3.41 14.46
N SER A 200 8.06 -4.18 15.44
CA SER A 200 8.11 -5.65 15.39
C SER A 200 6.76 -6.34 15.63
N LEU A 201 6.04 -5.96 16.69
CA LEU A 201 4.71 -6.52 17.01
C LEU A 201 3.61 -5.47 16.83
N VAL A 202 3.96 -4.22 17.07
CA VAL A 202 3.07 -3.07 17.04
C VAL A 202 3.80 -1.87 16.46
N ALA A 203 3.07 -1.06 15.70
CA ALA A 203 3.55 0.17 15.10
C ALA A 203 2.59 1.32 15.40
N GLY A 204 3.15 2.50 15.65
CA GLY A 204 2.44 3.73 15.96
C GLY A 204 3.29 4.70 16.77
N LYS A 205 2.74 5.87 17.08
CA LYS A 205 3.31 6.85 17.99
C LYS A 205 3.53 6.21 19.37
N PRO A 206 4.61 6.55 20.10
CA PRO A 206 4.91 5.97 21.40
C PRO A 206 3.75 6.03 22.40
N ALA A 207 3.06 7.18 22.49
CA ALA A 207 1.92 7.35 23.38
C ALA A 207 0.74 6.41 23.03
N VAL A 208 0.51 6.15 21.74
CA VAL A 208 -0.54 5.24 21.27
C VAL A 208 -0.17 3.79 21.57
N ILE A 209 1.10 3.43 21.39
CA ILE A 209 1.60 2.08 21.73
C ILE A 209 1.46 1.83 23.24
N ASP A 210 1.86 2.79 24.07
CA ASP A 210 1.91 2.65 25.52
C ASP A 210 0.52 2.62 26.17
N SER A 211 -0.49 3.24 25.54
CA SER A 211 -1.88 3.14 25.97
C SER A 211 -2.56 1.84 25.51
N HIS A 212 -2.07 1.21 24.44
CA HIS A 212 -2.67 -0.01 23.89
C HIS A 212 -2.37 -1.25 24.76
N ARG A 213 -3.32 -2.19 24.79
CA ARG A 213 -3.23 -3.46 25.53
C ARG A 213 -3.50 -4.64 24.60
N SER A 214 -2.86 -5.78 24.85
CA SER A 214 -3.13 -7.00 24.10
C SER A 214 -4.56 -7.50 24.38
N ARG A 215 -5.24 -8.00 23.34
CA ARG A 215 -6.63 -8.49 23.46
C ARG A 215 -6.75 -9.77 24.29
N ALA A 216 -5.75 -10.66 24.21
CA ALA A 216 -5.83 -11.99 24.81
C ALA A 216 -5.32 -12.04 26.26
N GLY A 217 -4.51 -11.07 26.71
CA GLY A 217 -3.88 -11.14 28.05
C GLY A 217 -3.63 -9.80 28.71
N GLY A 218 -4.15 -8.69 28.18
CA GLY A 218 -3.99 -7.36 28.77
C GLY A 218 -2.54 -6.85 28.86
N HIS A 219 -1.59 -7.55 28.24
CA HIS A 219 -0.18 -7.18 28.30
C HIS A 219 0.05 -5.81 27.65
N ARG A 220 0.95 -5.03 28.25
CA ARG A 220 1.36 -3.74 27.74
C ARG A 220 2.32 -3.93 26.58
N TYR A 221 2.13 -3.17 25.51
CA TYR A 221 3.17 -3.00 24.52
C TYR A 221 4.13 -1.88 24.96
N ARG A 222 5.35 -1.91 24.45
CA ARG A 222 6.34 -0.85 24.65
C ARG A 222 6.96 -0.51 23.31
N ALA A 223 6.93 0.78 22.95
CA ALA A 223 7.66 1.25 21.79
C ALA A 223 9.18 1.06 22.00
N ARG A 224 9.89 0.61 20.96
CA ARG A 224 11.35 0.46 20.98
C ARG A 224 12.02 1.82 21.17
N PRO A 225 13.18 1.90 21.86
CA PRO A 225 13.89 3.17 22.07
C PRO A 225 14.10 3.96 20.77
N ALA A 226 14.62 3.31 19.73
CA ALA A 226 14.83 3.96 18.42
C ALA A 226 13.56 4.58 17.82
N ALA A 227 12.38 3.95 18.00
CA ALA A 227 11.12 4.51 17.52
C ALA A 227 10.67 5.70 18.39
N ARG A 228 10.95 5.68 19.70
CA ARG A 228 10.68 6.81 20.59
C ARG A 228 11.55 8.01 20.24
N ASP A 229 12.86 7.79 20.12
CA ASP A 229 13.83 8.85 19.82
C ASP A 229 13.56 9.48 18.46
N LEU A 230 13.06 8.69 17.50
CA LEU A 230 12.69 9.19 16.19
C LEU A 230 11.43 10.05 16.24
N LEU A 231 10.38 9.56 16.88
CA LEU A 231 9.06 10.20 16.92
C LEU A 231 8.93 11.24 18.03
N ALA A 232 9.97 11.47 18.84
CA ALA A 232 10.08 12.59 19.77
C ALA A 232 10.65 13.86 19.12
N ARG A 233 11.25 13.76 17.93
CA ARG A 233 11.86 14.89 17.17
C ARG A 233 10.82 15.68 16.36
N VAL A 234 9.62 15.86 16.93
CA VAL A 234 8.49 16.56 16.30
C VAL A 234 8.74 18.06 16.29
#